data_AF-A0A9D5UVD5-F1
#
_entry.id   AF-A0A9D5UVD5-F1
#
_cell.length_a   1.000
_cell.length_b   1.000
_cell.length_c   1.000
_cell.angle_alpha   90.00
_cell.angle_beta   90.00
_cell.angle_gamma   90.00
#
_symmetry.space_group_name_H-M   'P 1'
#
loop_
_entity.id
_entity.type
_entity.pdbx_description
1 polymer ?
#
loop_
_entity_poly.entity_id
_entity_poly.type
_entity_poly.pdbx_seq_one_letter_code
_entity_poly.pdbx_strand_id
1 'polypeptide(L)'
;MSPQIDVSAKMQDIDFIQDYYLQSRLCLESRKNSVLAALGNNKNEDALVAIGLETVRFASPDELRIFFDDLISELENLVKLDLLSVTEGHIRYDFATRINNNNQDPITSTFITLLSNSRHGAGGVSFGQILSAWVDRYPGNTDLCNKVNTYKTILDLRNWLAHGRWWNLSSGLPVHTVEDIHQISNDVLQAMGLTQHFPRQSTPMSPPTTEG
;
A
#
# COMPACT_ATOMS: atom_id res chain seq x y z
N MET A 1 6.22 29.15 15.64
CA MET A 1 7.16 28.03 15.43
C MET A 1 6.35 26.85 14.96
N SER A 2 6.45 26.50 13.67
CA SER A 2 5.81 25.29 13.16
C SER A 2 6.62 24.07 13.58
N PRO A 3 5.99 22.96 13.99
CA PRO A 3 6.73 21.76 14.36
C PRO A 3 7.49 21.24 13.13
N GLN A 4 8.81 21.14 13.25
CA GLN A 4 9.62 20.37 12.30
C GLN A 4 9.29 18.89 12.53
N ILE A 5 8.52 18.31 11.61
CA ILE A 5 8.34 16.87 11.54
C ILE A 5 9.68 16.31 11.08
N ASP A 6 10.36 15.57 11.95
CA ASP A 6 11.52 14.77 11.57
C ASP A 6 11.03 13.60 10.70
N VAL A 7 11.22 13.74 9.39
CA VAL A 7 10.74 12.80 8.37
C VAL A 7 11.80 11.74 8.04
N SER A 8 12.82 11.52 8.89
CA SER A 8 13.88 10.55 8.61
C SER A 8 13.44 9.08 8.67
N ALA A 9 12.16 8.80 8.91
CA ALA A 9 11.59 7.48 8.69
C ALA A 9 11.66 7.19 7.19
N LYS A 10 12.64 6.37 6.80
CA LYS A 10 12.82 5.92 5.43
C LYS A 10 11.49 5.38 4.92
N MET A 11 10.89 6.10 3.98
CA MET A 11 9.65 5.70 3.36
C MET A 11 9.91 4.34 2.69
N GLN A 12 9.05 3.35 2.98
CA GLN A 12 9.18 2.03 2.40
C GLN A 12 9.01 2.12 0.88
N ASP A 13 9.82 1.36 0.15
CA ASP A 13 9.73 1.25 -1.30
C ASP A 13 8.53 0.37 -1.69
N ILE A 14 7.77 0.76 -2.71
CA ILE A 14 6.59 0.01 -3.18
C ILE A 14 6.98 -1.40 -3.64
N ASP A 15 8.20 -1.59 -4.14
CA ASP A 15 8.71 -2.91 -4.54
C ASP A 15 8.96 -3.81 -3.34
N PHE A 16 9.40 -3.24 -2.22
CA PHE A 16 9.58 -3.98 -0.97
C PHE A 16 8.24 -4.50 -0.44
N ILE A 17 7.17 -3.71 -0.57
CA ILE A 17 5.81 -4.11 -0.15
C ILE A 17 5.31 -5.27 -1.02
N GLN A 18 5.54 -5.20 -2.33
CA GLN A 18 5.21 -6.30 -3.26
C GLN A 18 5.98 -7.58 -2.94
N ASP A 19 7.30 -7.48 -2.70
CA ASP A 19 8.15 -8.60 -2.31
C ASP A 19 7.64 -9.25 -1.00
N TYR A 20 7.33 -8.43 0.01
CA TYR A 20 6.75 -8.88 1.28
C TYR A 20 5.44 -9.63 1.09
N TYR A 21 4.55 -9.11 0.25
CA TYR A 21 3.28 -9.76 -0.06
C TYR A 21 3.47 -11.12 -0.73
N LEU A 22 4.32 -11.20 -1.76
CA LEU A 22 4.58 -12.45 -2.46
C LEU A 22 5.11 -13.52 -1.52
N GLN A 23 6.07 -13.18 -0.65
CA GLN A 23 6.59 -14.11 0.36
C GLN A 23 5.53 -14.52 1.38
N SER A 24 4.78 -13.57 1.91
CA SER A 24 3.72 -13.82 2.90
C SER A 24 2.62 -14.72 2.35
N ARG A 25 2.18 -14.47 1.11
CA ARG A 25 1.20 -15.30 0.41
C ARG A 25 1.71 -16.72 0.20
N LEU A 26 2.95 -16.88 -0.28
CA LEU A 26 3.57 -18.20 -0.46
C LEU A 26 3.66 -18.97 0.86
N CYS A 27 4.03 -18.31 1.96
CA CYS A 27 4.07 -18.91 3.29
C CYS A 27 2.68 -19.36 3.76
N LEU A 28 1.65 -18.53 3.59
CA LEU A 28 0.27 -18.87 3.95
C LEU A 28 -0.26 -20.05 3.13
N GLU A 29 -0.02 -20.07 1.82
CA GLU A 29 -0.43 -21.18 0.95
C GLU A 29 0.30 -22.48 1.29
N SER A 30 1.62 -22.40 1.53
CA SER A 30 2.41 -23.55 2.00
C SER A 30 1.87 -24.09 3.33
N ARG A 31 1.49 -23.18 4.24
CA ARG A 31 0.91 -23.53 5.54
C ARG A 31 -0.46 -24.19 5.40
N LYS A 32 -1.35 -23.61 4.60
CA LYS A 32 -2.66 -24.17 4.25
C LYS A 32 -2.54 -25.59 3.76
N ASN A 33 -1.68 -25.81 2.76
CA ASN A 33 -1.47 -27.12 2.16
C ASN A 33 -0.90 -28.13 3.16
N SER A 34 0.04 -27.71 4.01
CA SER A 34 0.63 -28.57 5.05
C SER A 34 -0.40 -29.01 6.09
N VAL A 35 -1.26 -28.09 6.54
CA VAL A 35 -2.32 -28.38 7.53
C VAL A 35 -3.37 -29.32 6.94
N LEU A 36 -3.85 -29.04 5.72
CA LEU A 36 -4.85 -29.89 5.07
C LEU A 36 -4.32 -31.30 4.77
N ALA A 37 -3.05 -31.42 4.39
CA ALA A 37 -2.39 -32.72 4.19
C ALA A 37 -2.23 -33.51 5.50
N ALA A 38 -1.96 -32.85 6.62
CA ALA A 38 -1.87 -33.50 7.93
C ALA A 38 -3.21 -34.11 8.36
N LEU A 39 -4.31 -33.38 8.13
CA LEU A 39 -5.67 -33.83 8.46
C LEU A 39 -6.14 -35.00 7.60
N GLY A 40 -5.84 -34.99 6.29
CA GLY A 40 -6.22 -36.08 5.39
C GLY A 40 -5.53 -37.43 5.72
N ASN A 41 -4.42 -37.41 6.45
CA ASN A 41 -3.62 -38.59 6.78
C ASN A 41 -3.90 -39.17 8.18
N ASN A 42 -4.94 -38.72 8.89
CA ASN A 42 -5.27 -39.16 10.26
C ASN A 42 -4.09 -39.01 11.26
N LYS A 43 -3.15 -38.11 10.98
CA LYS A 43 -2.04 -37.82 11.90
C LYS A 43 -2.47 -36.79 12.92
N ASN A 44 -2.84 -37.32 14.09
CA ASN A 44 -2.82 -36.79 15.45
C ASN A 44 -2.90 -35.27 15.64
N GLU A 45 -3.75 -34.90 16.59
CA GLU A 45 -3.84 -33.59 17.23
C GLU A 45 -2.46 -32.96 17.56
N ASP A 46 -1.42 -33.77 17.80
CA ASP A 46 -0.02 -33.35 18.01
C ASP A 46 0.58 -32.59 16.81
N ALA A 47 0.20 -32.93 15.57
CA ALA A 47 0.64 -32.23 14.38
C ALA A 47 0.05 -30.82 14.29
N LEU A 48 -1.21 -30.64 14.69
CA LEU A 48 -1.86 -29.31 14.71
C LEU A 48 -1.30 -28.41 15.82
N VAL A 49 -0.91 -29.00 16.96
CA VAL A 49 -0.22 -28.29 18.06
C VAL A 49 1.20 -27.88 17.67
N ALA A 50 1.96 -28.74 16.98
CA ALA A 50 3.29 -28.40 16.45
C ALA A 50 3.23 -27.27 15.39
N ILE A 51 2.05 -27.03 14.82
CA ILE A 51 1.76 -25.98 13.85
C ILE A 51 1.27 -24.68 14.54
N GLY A 52 1.17 -24.65 15.88
CA GLY A 52 0.80 -23.46 16.64
C GLY A 52 -0.66 -23.02 16.49
N LEU A 53 -1.53 -23.94 16.04
CA LEU A 53 -2.95 -23.68 15.82
C LEU A 53 -3.80 -24.40 16.88
N GLU A 54 -3.52 -24.13 18.15
CA GLU A 54 -4.19 -24.77 19.29
C GLU A 54 -5.71 -24.54 19.30
N THR A 55 -6.17 -23.41 18.75
CA THR A 55 -7.59 -23.03 18.62
C THR A 55 -8.32 -23.74 17.48
N VAL A 56 -7.59 -24.40 16.57
CA VAL A 56 -8.14 -24.99 15.32
C VAL A 56 -8.35 -26.50 15.45
N ARG A 57 -8.14 -27.04 16.66
CA ARG A 57 -8.23 -28.47 17.01
C ARG A 57 -9.56 -29.15 16.65
N PHE A 58 -10.62 -28.36 16.44
CA PHE A 58 -11.96 -28.84 16.12
C PHE A 58 -12.49 -28.40 14.75
N ALA A 59 -11.67 -27.74 13.93
CA ALA A 59 -12.10 -27.27 12.62
C ALA A 59 -12.08 -28.43 11.60
N SER A 60 -13.17 -28.56 10.85
CA SER A 60 -13.24 -29.40 9.66
C SER A 60 -12.27 -28.91 8.58
N PRO A 61 -11.88 -29.77 7.62
CA PRO A 61 -11.05 -29.35 6.48
C PRO A 61 -11.63 -28.18 5.69
N ASP A 62 -12.96 -28.06 5.60
CA ASP A 62 -13.62 -26.97 4.89
C ASP A 62 -13.57 -25.66 5.68
N GLU A 63 -13.80 -25.69 6.99
CA GLU A 63 -13.63 -24.52 7.87
C GLU A 63 -12.18 -24.00 7.82
N LEU A 64 -11.22 -24.91 7.72
CA LEU A 64 -9.81 -24.56 7.55
C LEU A 64 -9.50 -23.91 6.21
N ARG A 65 -10.11 -24.40 5.13
CA ARG A 65 -9.97 -23.76 3.80
C ARG A 65 -10.48 -22.33 3.86
N ILE A 66 -11.68 -22.14 4.40
CA ILE A 66 -12.30 -20.83 4.57
C ILE A 66 -11.40 -19.92 5.41
N PHE A 67 -10.92 -20.40 6.56
CA PHE A 67 -10.02 -19.64 7.42
C PHE A 67 -8.76 -19.14 6.69
N PHE A 68 -8.08 -20.02 5.94
CA PHE A 68 -6.88 -19.60 5.19
C PHE A 68 -7.23 -18.67 4.02
N ASP A 69 -8.36 -18.89 3.34
CA ASP A 69 -8.82 -18.00 2.27
C ASP A 69 -9.15 -16.61 2.81
N ASP A 70 -9.77 -16.53 3.99
CA ASP A 70 -10.02 -15.27 4.69
C ASP A 70 -8.71 -14.57 5.08
N LEU A 71 -7.73 -15.29 5.64
CA LEU A 71 -6.42 -14.73 5.96
C LEU A 71 -5.67 -14.19 4.73
N ILE A 72 -5.74 -14.91 3.60
CA ILE A 72 -5.14 -14.45 2.34
C ILE A 72 -5.85 -13.20 1.86
N SER A 73 -7.18 -13.15 1.94
CA SER A 73 -7.96 -11.96 1.56
C SER A 73 -7.65 -10.75 2.47
N GLU A 74 -7.51 -10.97 3.77
CA GLU A 74 -7.09 -9.93 4.72
C GLU A 74 -5.68 -9.40 4.39
N LEU A 75 -4.73 -10.30 4.13
CA LEU A 75 -3.38 -9.93 3.69
C LEU A 75 -3.41 -9.08 2.42
N GLU A 76 -4.17 -9.50 1.41
CA GLU A 76 -4.30 -8.76 0.15
C GLU A 76 -4.86 -7.34 0.39
N ASN A 77 -5.86 -7.19 1.26
CA ASN A 77 -6.45 -5.89 1.58
C ASN A 77 -5.46 -4.98 2.32
N LEU A 78 -4.72 -5.53 3.29
CA LEU A 78 -3.70 -4.79 4.02
C LEU A 78 -2.59 -4.28 3.08
N VAL A 79 -2.12 -5.14 2.19
CA VAL A 79 -1.06 -4.78 1.23
C VAL A 79 -1.54 -3.74 0.23
N LYS A 80 -2.78 -3.86 -0.30
CA LYS A 80 -3.36 -2.83 -1.18
C LYS A 80 -3.40 -1.47 -0.47
N LEU A 81 -3.83 -1.45 0.80
CA LEU A 81 -3.87 -0.23 1.59
C LEU A 81 -2.46 0.36 1.79
N ASP A 82 -1.47 -0.49 2.06
CA ASP A 82 -0.09 -0.07 2.27
C ASP A 82 0.53 0.54 0.99
N LEU A 83 0.38 -0.14 -0.15
CA LEU A 83 0.82 0.38 -1.47
C LEU A 83 0.18 1.75 -1.79
N LEU A 84 -1.13 1.88 -1.57
CA LEU A 84 -1.85 3.13 -1.77
C LEU A 84 -1.36 4.23 -0.82
N SER A 85 -1.13 3.90 0.45
CA SER A 85 -0.69 4.84 1.48
C SER A 85 0.73 5.33 1.25
N VAL A 86 1.66 4.42 0.89
CA VAL A 86 3.03 4.77 0.56
C VAL A 86 3.08 5.64 -0.69
N THR A 87 2.31 5.32 -1.72
CA THR A 87 2.23 6.13 -2.94
C THR A 87 1.69 7.54 -2.66
N GLU A 88 0.63 7.66 -1.84
CA GLU A 88 0.14 8.95 -1.35
C GLU A 88 1.22 9.69 -0.56
N GLY A 89 1.97 8.99 0.30
CA GLY A 89 3.09 9.50 1.06
C GLY A 89 4.17 10.12 0.17
N HIS A 90 4.59 9.40 -0.88
CA HIS A 90 5.55 9.89 -1.88
C HIS A 90 5.11 11.19 -2.54
N ILE A 91 3.86 11.24 -3.02
CA ILE A 91 3.33 12.40 -3.74
C ILE A 91 3.17 13.60 -2.79
N ARG A 92 2.71 13.36 -1.55
CA ARG A 92 2.62 14.41 -0.53
C ARG A 92 3.97 14.93 -0.09
N TYR A 93 4.95 14.04 0.04
CA TYR A 93 6.32 14.41 0.38
C TYR A 93 6.94 15.29 -0.72
N ASP A 94 6.77 14.93 -2.00
CA ASP A 94 7.21 15.76 -3.13
C ASP A 94 6.55 17.15 -3.09
N PHE A 95 5.21 17.19 -2.91
CA PHE A 95 4.47 18.45 -2.77
C PHE A 95 5.04 19.33 -1.65
N ALA A 96 5.22 18.79 -0.44
CA ALA A 96 5.74 19.52 0.70
C ALA A 96 7.19 19.98 0.48
N THR A 97 8.04 19.11 -0.06
CA THR A 97 9.46 19.39 -0.32
C THR A 97 9.63 20.51 -1.34
N ARG A 98 8.88 20.46 -2.45
CA ARG A 98 8.91 21.50 -3.49
C ARG A 98 8.50 22.87 -2.96
N ILE A 99 7.43 22.92 -2.17
CA ILE A 99 6.96 24.16 -1.53
C ILE A 99 8.02 24.70 -0.56
N ASN A 100 8.58 23.84 0.29
CA ASN A 100 9.55 24.26 1.31
C ASN A 100 10.87 24.74 0.70
N ASN A 101 11.34 24.09 -0.36
CA ASN A 101 12.60 24.44 -1.03
C ASN A 101 12.44 25.57 -2.06
N ASN A 102 11.20 25.98 -2.34
CA ASN A 102 10.87 26.99 -3.35
C ASN A 102 11.56 26.71 -4.70
N ASN A 103 11.51 25.44 -5.12
CA ASN A 103 12.14 24.99 -6.36
C ASN A 103 11.60 25.82 -7.54
N GLN A 104 12.48 26.25 -8.46
CA GLN A 104 12.10 27.02 -9.64
C GLN A 104 11.48 26.17 -10.76
N ASP A 105 10.88 25.03 -10.42
CA ASP A 105 10.28 24.16 -11.42
C ASP A 105 8.82 24.53 -11.72
N PRO A 106 8.36 24.25 -12.95
CA PRO A 106 6.99 24.39 -13.40
C PRO A 106 5.87 23.98 -12.43
N ILE A 107 5.98 22.85 -11.73
CA ILE A 107 4.89 22.31 -10.90
C ILE A 107 4.85 23.00 -9.53
N THR A 108 6.00 23.45 -9.02
CA THR A 108 6.11 24.15 -7.74
C THR A 108 5.28 25.44 -7.71
N SER A 109 5.25 26.23 -8.79
CA SER A 109 4.41 27.45 -8.83
C SER A 109 2.91 27.15 -8.76
N THR A 110 2.47 26.05 -9.40
CA THR A 110 1.10 25.55 -9.28
C THR A 110 0.82 25.10 -7.84
N PHE A 111 1.73 24.39 -7.19
CA PHE A 111 1.59 23.96 -5.79
C PHE A 111 1.51 25.14 -4.81
N ILE A 112 2.32 26.19 -5.00
CA ILE A 112 2.26 27.41 -4.19
C ILE A 112 0.91 28.10 -4.36
N THR A 113 0.41 28.20 -5.60
CA THR A 113 -0.91 28.78 -5.90
C THR A 113 -2.04 27.93 -5.29
N LEU A 114 -1.92 26.61 -5.37
CA LEU A 114 -2.88 25.70 -4.76
C LEU A 114 -2.91 25.87 -3.23
N LEU A 115 -1.73 25.96 -2.60
CA LEU A 115 -1.61 26.18 -1.16
C LEU A 115 -2.17 27.53 -0.75
N SER A 116 -1.85 28.62 -1.46
CA SER A 116 -2.37 29.96 -1.14
C SER A 116 -3.90 30.03 -1.23
N ASN A 117 -4.48 29.44 -2.28
CA ASN A 117 -5.93 29.36 -2.45
C ASN A 117 -6.59 28.51 -1.35
N SER A 118 -5.96 27.41 -0.93
CA SER A 118 -6.49 26.55 0.13
C SER A 118 -6.49 27.21 1.52
N ARG A 119 -5.55 28.12 1.80
CA ARG A 119 -5.48 28.86 3.07
C ARG A 119 -6.65 29.82 3.27
N HIS A 120 -7.41 30.11 2.22
CA HIS A 120 -8.62 30.93 2.29
C HIS A 120 -9.87 30.08 2.55
N GLY A 121 -9.75 28.75 2.58
CA GLY A 121 -10.79 27.80 2.96
C GLY A 121 -10.43 27.02 4.24
N ALA A 122 -11.41 26.35 4.84
CA ALA A 122 -11.25 25.67 6.14
C ALA A 122 -10.53 24.29 6.08
N GLY A 123 -10.18 23.79 4.88
CA GLY A 123 -9.85 22.36 4.69
C GLY A 123 -8.40 22.00 4.32
N GLY A 124 -7.51 22.98 4.10
CA GLY A 124 -6.18 22.71 3.55
C GLY A 124 -6.22 22.15 2.12
N VAL A 125 -5.08 21.66 1.61
CA VAL A 125 -4.97 21.06 0.26
C VAL A 125 -5.32 19.57 0.33
N SER A 126 -6.35 19.14 -0.40
CA SER A 126 -6.73 17.73 -0.50
C SER A 126 -5.78 16.96 -1.42
N PHE A 127 -5.67 15.64 -1.22
CA PHE A 127 -4.82 14.81 -2.08
C PHE A 127 -5.25 14.84 -3.55
N GLY A 128 -6.57 14.81 -3.80
CA GLY A 128 -7.11 14.93 -5.15
C GLY A 128 -6.74 16.25 -5.84
N GLN A 129 -6.61 17.35 -5.08
CA GLN A 129 -6.13 18.62 -5.64
C GLN A 129 -4.64 18.56 -6.02
N ILE A 130 -3.79 17.87 -5.23
CA ILE A 130 -2.37 17.68 -5.57
C ILE A 130 -2.26 16.89 -6.89
N LEU A 131 -3.05 15.82 -7.05
CA LEU A 131 -3.08 15.03 -8.29
C LEU A 131 -3.58 15.86 -9.48
N SER A 132 -4.67 16.62 -9.32
CA SER A 132 -5.17 17.48 -10.39
C SER A 132 -4.17 18.56 -10.79
N ALA A 133 -3.40 19.11 -9.85
CA ALA A 133 -2.35 20.09 -10.17
C ALA A 133 -1.28 19.55 -11.13
N TRP A 134 -0.94 18.26 -11.06
CA TRP A 134 -0.05 17.63 -12.04
C TRP A 134 -0.65 17.61 -13.44
N VAL A 135 -1.93 17.23 -13.56
CA VAL A 135 -2.65 17.19 -14.85
C VAL A 135 -2.77 18.59 -15.44
N ASP A 136 -3.20 19.56 -14.62
CA ASP A 136 -3.41 20.94 -15.04
C ASP A 136 -2.11 21.61 -15.48
N ARG A 137 -0.97 21.24 -14.86
CA ARG A 137 0.33 21.82 -15.20
C ARG A 137 0.89 21.30 -16.51
N TYR A 138 0.60 20.05 -16.86
CA TYR A 138 1.17 19.35 -18.01
C TYR A 138 0.10 18.79 -18.95
N PRO A 139 -0.84 19.62 -19.47
CA PRO A 139 -1.98 19.13 -20.24
C PRO A 139 -1.58 18.45 -21.56
N GLY A 140 -0.39 18.76 -22.09
CA GLY A 140 0.16 18.09 -23.28
C GLY A 140 0.86 16.76 -23.02
N ASN A 141 1.10 16.39 -21.75
CA ASN A 141 1.71 15.11 -21.39
C ASN A 141 0.60 14.08 -21.15
N THR A 142 0.10 13.50 -22.24
CA THR A 142 -1.03 12.55 -22.20
C THR A 142 -0.74 11.32 -21.36
N ASP A 143 0.49 10.81 -21.38
CA ASP A 143 0.89 9.65 -20.58
C ASP A 143 0.76 9.94 -19.08
N LEU A 144 1.39 11.03 -18.58
CA LEU A 144 1.25 11.48 -17.19
C LEU A 144 -0.22 11.66 -16.81
N CYS A 145 -0.99 12.38 -17.63
CA CYS A 145 -2.41 12.63 -17.36
C CYS A 145 -3.21 11.33 -17.23
N ASN A 146 -2.95 10.34 -18.10
CA ASN A 146 -3.60 9.05 -18.03
C ASN A 146 -3.23 8.29 -16.76
N LYS A 147 -1.93 8.21 -16.42
CA LYS A 147 -1.48 7.51 -15.19
C LYS A 147 -2.05 8.16 -13.92
N VAL A 148 -2.09 9.49 -13.86
CA VAL A 148 -2.71 10.22 -12.75
C VAL A 148 -4.21 9.93 -12.66
N ASN A 149 -4.93 9.96 -13.79
CA ASN A 149 -6.36 9.69 -13.79
C ASN A 149 -6.68 8.23 -13.42
N THR A 150 -5.89 7.26 -13.89
CA THR A 150 -5.99 5.86 -13.47
C THR A 150 -5.72 5.71 -11.97
N TYR A 151 -4.71 6.38 -11.42
CA TYR A 151 -4.48 6.34 -9.97
C TYR A 151 -5.64 6.99 -9.18
N LYS A 152 -6.28 8.04 -9.73
CA LYS A 152 -7.47 8.64 -9.10
C LYS A 152 -8.65 7.66 -9.00
N THR A 153 -8.81 6.71 -9.92
CA THR A 153 -9.94 5.75 -9.87
C THR A 153 -9.82 4.75 -8.73
N ILE A 154 -8.63 4.58 -8.14
CA ILE A 154 -8.40 3.64 -7.02
C ILE A 154 -8.38 4.32 -5.64
N LEU A 155 -8.63 5.64 -5.57
CA LEU A 155 -8.71 6.36 -4.29
C LEU A 155 -9.95 6.00 -3.47
N ASP A 156 -11.05 5.62 -4.12
CA ASP A 156 -12.24 5.14 -3.42
C ASP A 156 -11.98 3.79 -2.75
N LEU A 157 -11.19 2.91 -3.41
CA LEU A 157 -10.70 1.68 -2.79
C LEU A 157 -9.83 1.99 -1.56
N ARG A 158 -8.90 2.95 -1.65
CA ARG A 158 -8.08 3.40 -0.51
C ARG A 158 -8.95 3.84 0.67
N ASN A 159 -9.97 4.66 0.42
CA ASN A 159 -10.87 5.15 1.47
C ASN A 159 -11.68 4.01 2.10
N TRP A 160 -12.18 3.08 1.28
CA TRP A 160 -12.89 1.91 1.77
C TRP A 160 -11.97 0.99 2.59
N LEU A 161 -10.74 0.74 2.15
CA LEU A 161 -9.77 -0.08 2.90
C LEU A 161 -9.43 0.55 4.26
N ALA A 162 -9.30 1.88 4.32
CA ALA A 162 -8.97 2.60 5.54
C ALA A 162 -10.14 2.75 6.53
N HIS A 163 -11.38 2.86 6.03
CA HIS A 163 -12.56 3.21 6.85
C HIS A 163 -13.64 2.12 6.91
N GLY A 164 -13.47 1.06 6.13
CA GLY A 164 -14.38 -0.07 6.04
C GLY A 164 -15.78 0.31 5.56
N ARG A 165 -16.78 -0.33 6.18
CA ARG A 165 -18.20 -0.34 5.75
C ARG A 165 -18.91 1.02 5.82
N TRP A 166 -18.32 2.02 6.45
CA TRP A 166 -18.91 3.37 6.56
C TRP A 166 -18.69 4.21 5.30
N TRP A 167 -17.80 3.80 4.40
CA TRP A 167 -17.57 4.47 3.13
C TRP A 167 -18.48 3.89 2.04
N ASN A 168 -19.52 4.63 1.68
CA ASN A 168 -20.48 4.20 0.66
C ASN A 168 -19.86 4.36 -0.73
N LEU A 169 -19.67 3.25 -1.43
CA LEU A 169 -19.05 3.23 -2.75
C LEU A 169 -20.11 3.48 -3.81
N SER A 170 -20.02 4.63 -4.47
CA SER A 170 -20.98 5.07 -5.49
C SER A 170 -21.15 4.10 -6.68
N SER A 171 -20.16 3.22 -6.92
CA SER A 171 -20.11 2.34 -8.10
C SER A 171 -19.61 0.91 -7.81
N GLY A 172 -19.60 0.47 -6.54
CA GLY A 172 -18.96 -0.79 -6.13
C GLY A 172 -17.42 -0.71 -6.07
N LEU A 173 -16.78 -1.71 -5.46
CA LEU A 173 -15.31 -1.80 -5.42
C LEU A 173 -14.79 -2.20 -6.80
N PRO A 174 -13.84 -1.44 -7.39
CA PRO A 174 -13.07 -1.99 -8.49
C PRO A 174 -12.31 -3.23 -8.01
N VAL A 175 -12.41 -4.33 -8.77
CA VAL A 175 -11.72 -5.58 -8.48
C VAL A 175 -10.27 -5.43 -8.94
N HIS A 176 -9.44 -4.82 -8.09
CA HIS A 176 -8.00 -4.74 -8.30
C HIS A 176 -7.29 -5.80 -7.46
N THR A 177 -6.38 -6.54 -8.09
CA THR A 177 -5.42 -7.41 -7.40
C THR A 177 -4.34 -6.57 -6.71
N VAL A 178 -3.48 -7.20 -5.93
CA VAL A 178 -2.33 -6.51 -5.34
C VAL A 178 -1.38 -6.03 -6.46
N GLU A 179 -1.18 -6.86 -7.48
CA GLU A 179 -0.36 -6.59 -8.64
C GLU A 179 -0.87 -5.38 -9.44
N ASP A 180 -2.19 -5.27 -9.63
CA ASP A 180 -2.80 -4.11 -10.29
C ASP A 180 -2.48 -2.82 -9.53
N ILE A 181 -2.64 -2.83 -8.20
CA ILE A 181 -2.38 -1.65 -7.35
C ILE A 181 -0.90 -1.29 -7.35
N HIS A 182 -0.01 -2.28 -7.28
CA HIS A 182 1.44 -2.07 -7.39
C HIS A 182 1.80 -1.43 -8.74
N GLN A 183 1.29 -1.97 -9.85
CA GLN A 183 1.58 -1.44 -11.17
C GLN A 183 1.05 -0.01 -11.34
N ILE A 184 -0.20 0.26 -10.95
CA ILE A 184 -0.80 1.61 -11.06
C ILE A 184 -0.02 2.61 -10.19
N SER A 185 0.43 2.19 -9.00
CA SER A 185 1.25 3.00 -8.09
C SER A 185 2.63 3.31 -8.67
N ASN A 186 3.31 2.29 -9.21
CA ASN A 186 4.61 2.46 -9.84
C ASN A 186 4.51 3.38 -11.08
N ASP A 187 3.51 3.15 -11.93
CA ASP A 187 3.29 3.94 -13.13
C ASP A 187 3.10 5.43 -12.83
N VAL A 188 2.27 5.77 -11.83
CA VAL A 188 2.03 7.18 -11.49
C VAL A 188 3.27 7.83 -10.89
N LEU A 189 4.02 7.11 -10.04
CA LEU A 189 5.25 7.64 -9.46
C LEU A 189 6.33 7.83 -10.52
N GLN A 190 6.47 6.90 -11.46
CA GLN A 190 7.41 7.02 -12.59
C GLN A 190 7.04 8.19 -13.49
N ALA A 191 5.77 8.32 -13.87
CA ALA A 191 5.30 9.41 -14.72
C ALA A 191 5.54 10.80 -14.09
N MET A 192 5.46 10.90 -12.76
CA MET A 192 5.77 12.11 -11.99
C MET A 192 7.28 12.29 -11.72
N GLY A 193 8.12 11.31 -12.04
CA GLY A 193 9.56 11.33 -11.73
C GLY A 193 9.88 11.18 -10.24
N LEU A 194 9.04 10.47 -9.48
CA LEU A 194 9.12 10.31 -8.02
C LEU A 194 9.72 8.97 -7.58
N THR A 195 10.20 8.15 -8.50
CA THR A 195 10.90 6.90 -8.21
C THR A 195 12.33 7.15 -7.73
N GLN A 196 12.49 7.78 -6.57
CA GLN A 196 13.77 7.74 -5.87
C GLN A 196 13.90 6.38 -5.19
N HIS A 197 14.81 5.54 -5.67
CA HIS A 197 15.34 4.41 -4.92
C HIS A 197 15.86 4.93 -3.58
N PHE A 198 15.11 4.71 -2.50
CA PHE A 198 15.70 4.82 -1.18
C PHE A 198 16.80 3.76 -1.10
N PRO A 199 18.03 4.11 -0.71
CA PRO A 199 19.08 3.12 -0.58
C PRO A 199 18.62 2.04 0.40
N ARG A 200 18.36 0.82 -0.11
CA ARG A 200 18.10 -0.37 0.69
C ARG A 200 19.26 -0.48 1.67
N GLN A 201 19.03 -0.23 2.95
CA GLN A 201 19.95 -0.74 3.95
C GLN A 201 19.71 -2.24 3.98
N SER A 202 20.57 -2.97 3.28
CA SER A 202 20.75 -4.40 3.47
C SER A 202 21.29 -4.62 4.88
N THR A 203 20.42 -4.54 5.89
CA THR A 203 20.69 -5.25 7.13
C THR A 203 20.42 -6.73 6.84
N PRO A 204 21.46 -7.58 6.75
CA PRO A 204 21.22 -9.01 6.70
C PRO A 204 20.49 -9.39 7.98
N MET A 205 19.26 -9.90 7.87
CA MET A 205 18.64 -10.61 8.97
C MET A 205 19.50 -11.84 9.24
N SER A 206 20.39 -11.71 10.23
CA SER A 206 21.07 -12.88 10.78
C SER A 206 19.99 -13.72 11.47
N PRO A 207 19.91 -15.04 11.19
CA PRO A 207 19.00 -15.90 11.90
C PRO A 207 19.31 -15.82 13.40
N PRO A 208 18.29 -15.91 14.28
CA PRO A 208 18.50 -15.91 15.71
C PRO A 208 19.43 -17.06 16.07
N THR A 209 20.59 -16.74 16.61
CA THR A 209 21.50 -17.70 17.24
C THR A 209 20.79 -18.29 18.45
N THR A 210 20.39 -19.56 18.35
CA THR A 210 20.03 -20.35 19.52
C THR A 210 21.31 -20.73 20.26
N GLU A 211 21.71 -19.90 21.22
CA GLU A 211 22.60 -20.27 22.31
C GLU A 211 21.80 -20.26 23.61
N GLY A 212 21.78 -21.41 24.30
CA GLY A 212 21.13 -21.62 25.61
C GLY A 212 20.44 -22.97 25.72
#